data_AF-A0A384INJ0-F1
#
_entry.id   AF-A0A384INJ0-F1
#
_cell.length_a   1.000
_cell.length_b   1.000
_cell.length_c   1.000
_cell.angle_alpha   90.00
_cell.angle_beta   90.00
_cell.angle_gamma   90.00
#
_symmetry.space_group_name_H-M   'P 1'
#
loop_
_entity.id
_entity.type
_entity.pdbx_description
1 polymer ?
#
loop_
_entity_poly.entity_id
_entity_poly.type
_entity_poly.pdbx_seq_one_letter_code
_entity_poly.pdbx_strand_id
1 'polypeptide(L)'
;MDVARGLYKKRHATRQRVPRGFASSFSLRLSDIQRGSVVPVLERTTVDADALFDDSDADIFEEARIVIQDALLSIQKGSGIPRDFPPHALREFSSFGRTLRGDEFIEFDSGTPDAVIYSQPIRRKIQEQARLERFEIETLVLGQVTGISADRGTFEFRLTRGEKAILGRFSSDDIVADLRQHLDRSTMAPTVAISAVAIQSMDEEIIEIQDVLSIEPVLPTDWSDRLSELHDLESGWLDGVGRQVSRKVLREVESLLLEFIDTQVQRPYIYPTEDGGVQLEWPYPAGEVTLTVATDGKVEAYAFSKSDDDEEDDRAFHWHQLSEITEFVIGGIARYVG
;
A
#
# COMPACT_ATOMS: atom_id res chain seq x y z
N MET A 1 -0.56 21.55 17.99
CA MET A 1 -0.70 23.01 17.73
C MET A 1 -2.13 23.45 17.46
N ASP A 2 -2.87 22.83 16.55
CA ASP A 2 -4.19 23.34 16.16
C ASP A 2 -5.27 23.24 17.24
N VAL A 3 -5.16 22.25 18.12
CA VAL A 3 -6.00 22.17 19.33
C VAL A 3 -5.79 23.41 20.21
N ALA A 4 -4.54 23.77 20.52
CA ALA A 4 -4.21 24.97 21.30
C ALA A 4 -4.75 26.26 20.65
N ARG A 5 -4.65 26.39 19.31
CA ARG A 5 -5.26 27.53 18.59
C ARG A 5 -6.79 27.56 18.75
N GLY A 6 -7.42 26.39 18.77
CA GLY A 6 -8.86 26.25 19.00
C GLY A 6 -9.27 26.68 20.40
N LEU A 7 -8.57 26.18 21.42
CA LEU A 7 -8.78 26.57 22.81
C LEU A 7 -8.59 28.08 23.00
N TYR A 8 -7.56 28.66 22.37
CA TYR A 8 -7.30 30.10 22.43
C TYR A 8 -8.48 30.91 21.89
N LYS A 9 -8.97 30.56 20.70
CA LYS A 9 -10.11 31.24 20.07
C LYS A 9 -11.40 31.08 20.87
N LYS A 10 -11.61 29.93 21.51
CA LYS A 10 -12.78 29.68 22.38
C LYS A 10 -12.74 30.59 23.62
N ARG A 11 -11.57 30.76 24.23
CA ARG A 11 -11.35 31.64 25.39
C ARG A 11 -11.44 33.12 25.02
N HIS A 12 -10.91 33.49 23.86
CA HIS A 12 -10.87 34.85 23.35
C HIS A 12 -11.87 35.04 22.20
N ALA A 13 -13.17 34.90 22.50
CA ALA A 13 -14.23 34.91 21.48
C ALA A 13 -14.30 36.19 20.62
N THR A 14 -13.75 37.31 21.11
CA THR A 14 -13.66 38.59 20.36
C THR A 14 -12.48 38.65 19.39
N ARG A 15 -11.52 37.72 19.48
CA ARG A 15 -10.33 37.68 18.61
C ARG A 15 -10.53 36.73 17.44
N GLN A 16 -10.27 37.22 16.22
CA GLN A 16 -10.35 36.41 15.00
C GLN A 16 -9.10 35.54 14.77
N ARG A 17 -7.95 35.92 15.33
CA ARG A 17 -6.65 35.27 15.13
C ARG A 17 -5.93 35.08 16.45
N VAL A 18 -5.07 34.06 16.52
CA VAL A 18 -4.12 33.91 17.63
C VAL A 18 -2.99 34.95 17.53
N PRO A 19 -2.27 35.26 18.62
CA PRO A 19 -1.16 36.20 18.61
C PRO A 19 -0.08 35.87 17.58
N ARG A 20 0.62 36.90 17.11
CA ARG A 20 1.81 36.71 16.28
C ARG A 20 2.86 35.96 17.11
N GLY A 21 3.48 34.93 16.53
CA GLY A 21 4.46 34.10 17.24
C GLY A 21 3.87 32.97 18.11
N PHE A 22 2.54 32.75 18.08
CA PHE A 22 1.90 31.68 18.87
C PHE A 22 2.45 30.27 18.60
N ALA A 23 2.90 29.98 17.38
CA ALA A 23 3.51 28.70 17.07
C ALA A 23 4.99 28.64 17.46
N SER A 24 5.71 29.75 17.30
CA SER A 24 7.13 29.82 17.65
C SER A 24 7.38 29.79 19.16
N SER A 25 6.37 30.09 19.98
CA SER A 25 6.43 29.94 21.45
C SER A 25 6.28 28.48 21.91
N PHE A 26 5.99 27.55 21.00
CA PHE A 26 5.95 26.12 21.30
C PHE A 26 7.19 25.45 20.70
N SER A 27 8.07 24.97 21.56
CA SER A 27 9.27 24.22 21.18
C SER A 27 9.37 22.97 22.03
N LEU A 28 9.56 21.82 21.39
CA LEU A 28 9.85 20.55 22.03
C LEU A 28 11.31 20.19 21.78
N ARG A 29 11.98 19.72 22.83
CA ARG A 29 13.33 19.19 22.76
C ARG A 29 13.32 17.74 23.21
N LEU A 30 14.00 16.88 22.46
CA LEU A 30 14.31 15.53 22.93
C LEU A 30 15.33 15.64 24.06
N SER A 31 14.92 15.31 25.28
CA SER A 31 15.77 15.37 26.48
C SER A 31 16.44 14.03 26.79
N ASP A 32 15.79 12.91 26.45
CA ASP A 32 16.31 11.56 26.70
C ASP A 32 15.71 10.52 25.73
N ILE A 33 16.37 9.36 25.61
CA ILE A 33 15.86 8.16 24.92
C ILE A 33 16.02 6.98 25.89
N GLN A 34 14.91 6.49 26.42
CA GLN A 34 14.93 5.45 27.45
C GLN A 34 14.95 4.03 26.86
N ARG A 35 15.40 3.05 27.67
CA ARG A 35 15.45 1.63 27.28
C ARG A 35 14.04 1.03 27.19
N GLY A 36 13.72 0.47 26.03
CA GLY A 36 12.42 -0.13 25.67
C GLY A 36 12.26 -0.10 24.15
N SER A 37 11.04 -0.32 23.62
CA SER A 37 10.69 0.11 22.26
C SER A 37 10.79 1.64 22.23
N VAL A 38 11.97 2.15 21.84
CA VAL A 38 12.40 3.55 21.72
C VAL A 38 11.41 4.56 22.32
N VAL A 39 11.57 4.89 23.61
CA VAL A 39 10.73 5.89 24.30
C VAL A 39 11.43 7.26 24.25
N PRO A 40 11.02 8.18 23.34
CA PRO A 40 11.55 9.53 23.32
C PRO A 40 10.96 10.36 24.46
N VAL A 41 11.81 10.96 25.28
CA VAL A 41 11.37 11.93 26.30
C VAL A 41 11.42 13.32 25.69
N LEU A 42 10.25 13.93 25.47
CA LEU A 42 10.12 15.27 24.90
C LEU A 42 9.77 16.27 26.00
N GLU A 43 10.59 17.31 26.13
CA GLU A 43 10.35 18.41 27.06
C GLU A 43 10.01 19.69 26.30
N ARG A 44 8.96 20.37 26.75
CA ARG A 44 8.64 21.71 26.26
C ARG A 44 9.65 22.70 26.81
N THR A 45 10.39 23.37 25.93
CA THR A 45 11.26 24.46 26.34
C THR A 45 10.41 25.70 26.58
N THR A 46 10.42 26.23 27.80
CA THR A 46 9.90 27.56 28.09
C THR A 46 10.94 28.57 27.62
N VAL A 47 10.79 29.07 26.39
CA VAL A 47 11.48 30.31 26.02
C VAL A 47 10.82 31.39 26.85
N ASP A 48 11.60 32.19 27.60
CA ASP A 48 11.08 33.38 28.30
C ASP A 48 10.26 34.17 27.29
N ALA A 49 8.93 34.06 27.42
CA ALA A 49 8.05 34.71 26.51
C ALA A 49 8.20 36.20 26.81
N ASP A 50 8.75 36.96 25.86
CA ASP A 50 8.37 38.35 25.70
C ASP A 50 6.88 38.45 25.98
N ALA A 51 6.47 39.38 26.86
CA ALA A 51 5.17 39.56 27.51
C ALA A 51 3.91 39.58 26.59
N LEU A 52 3.74 38.57 25.74
CA LEU A 52 2.77 38.45 24.65
C LEU A 52 1.61 37.51 24.98
N PHE A 53 1.75 36.69 26.02
CA PHE A 53 0.68 35.87 26.58
C PHE A 53 0.18 36.51 27.87
N ASP A 54 -1.14 36.64 28.03
CA ASP A 54 -1.71 36.88 29.36
C ASP A 54 -1.38 35.67 30.24
N ASP A 55 -1.15 35.87 31.54
CA ASP A 55 -0.91 34.80 32.52
C ASP A 55 -1.96 33.68 32.43
N SER A 56 -3.19 34.01 32.03
CA SER A 56 -4.28 33.06 31.82
C SER A 56 -4.07 32.05 30.67
N ASP A 57 -3.11 32.28 29.77
CA ASP A 57 -2.83 31.43 28.61
C ASP A 57 -1.50 30.67 28.72
N ALA A 58 -0.78 30.77 29.85
CA ALA A 58 0.51 30.11 30.05
C ALA A 58 0.47 28.58 29.84
N ASP A 59 -0.65 27.97 30.25
CA ASP A 59 -0.87 26.52 30.23
C ASP A 59 -1.65 26.01 29.02
N ILE A 60 -1.92 26.87 28.03
CA ILE A 60 -2.79 26.51 26.89
C ILE A 60 -2.29 25.31 26.08
N PHE A 61 -0.98 25.08 26.06
CA PHE A 61 -0.37 23.93 25.38
C PHE A 61 -0.53 22.65 26.20
N GLU A 62 -0.50 22.74 27.52
CA GLU A 62 -0.75 21.61 28.41
C GLU A 62 -2.24 21.23 28.38
N GLU A 63 -3.14 22.21 28.40
CA GLU A 63 -4.56 21.98 28.17
C GLU A 63 -4.83 21.32 26.82
N ALA A 64 -4.13 21.75 25.76
CA ALA A 64 -4.25 21.11 24.45
C ALA A 64 -3.77 19.66 24.45
N ARG A 65 -2.71 19.32 25.22
CA ARG A 65 -2.24 17.94 25.42
C ARG A 65 -3.34 17.10 26.07
N ILE A 66 -3.92 17.60 27.17
CA ILE A 66 -5.00 16.94 27.90
C ILE A 66 -6.23 16.71 27.00
N VAL A 67 -6.65 17.72 26.21
CA VAL A 67 -7.78 17.58 25.29
C VAL A 67 -7.53 16.52 24.20
N ILE A 68 -6.30 16.38 23.72
CA ILE A 68 -5.93 15.32 22.76
C ILE A 68 -6.05 13.94 23.43
N GLN A 69 -5.52 13.81 24.65
CA GLN A 69 -5.55 12.56 25.41
C GLN A 69 -6.98 12.14 25.78
N ASP A 70 -7.80 13.07 26.26
CA ASP A 70 -9.21 12.85 26.54
C ASP A 70 -9.99 12.40 25.30
N ALA A 71 -9.68 13.00 24.14
CA ALA A 71 -10.27 12.58 22.88
C ALA A 71 -9.91 11.14 22.52
N LEU A 72 -8.64 10.76 22.65
CA LEU A 72 -8.21 9.39 22.41
C LEU A 72 -8.86 8.40 23.39
N LEU A 73 -8.89 8.70 24.69
CA LEU A 73 -9.58 7.89 25.69
C LEU A 73 -11.06 7.71 25.34
N SER A 74 -11.74 8.80 24.98
CA SER A 74 -13.16 8.78 24.63
C SER A 74 -13.42 7.93 23.38
N ILE A 75 -12.57 8.02 22.35
CA ILE A 75 -12.66 7.22 21.14
C ILE A 75 -12.36 5.74 21.41
N GLN A 76 -11.33 5.45 22.21
CA GLN A 76 -10.97 4.08 22.60
C GLN A 76 -12.11 3.41 23.39
N LYS A 77 -12.79 4.15 24.26
CA LYS A 77 -13.99 3.72 25.01
C LYS A 77 -15.28 3.70 24.16
N GLY A 78 -15.23 4.14 22.89
CA GLY A 78 -16.38 4.16 22.00
C GLY A 78 -17.38 5.30 22.23
N SER A 79 -17.04 6.28 23.08
CA SER A 79 -17.86 7.49 23.32
C SER A 79 -17.69 8.55 22.23
N GLY A 80 -16.61 8.46 21.45
CA GLY A 80 -16.32 9.25 20.25
C GLY A 80 -15.65 10.59 20.50
N ILE A 81 -15.58 11.45 19.46
CA ILE A 81 -14.91 12.75 19.56
C ILE A 81 -15.61 13.64 20.60
N PRO A 82 -14.92 14.11 21.66
CA PRO A 82 -15.49 15.02 22.64
C PRO A 82 -15.98 16.33 22.01
N ARG A 83 -17.08 16.88 22.55
CA ARG A 83 -17.67 18.14 22.05
C ARG A 83 -16.72 19.35 22.13
N ASP A 84 -15.79 19.31 23.08
CA ASP A 84 -14.81 20.38 23.27
C ASP A 84 -13.59 20.27 22.35
N PHE A 85 -13.45 19.17 21.59
CA PHE A 85 -12.37 19.02 20.63
C PHE A 85 -12.57 19.97 19.44
N PRO A 86 -11.58 20.83 19.09
CA PRO A 86 -11.75 21.79 18.01
C PRO A 86 -11.95 21.12 16.64
N PRO A 87 -13.07 21.37 15.92
CA PRO A 87 -13.37 20.67 14.67
C PRO A 87 -12.31 20.83 13.57
N HIS A 88 -11.66 22.00 13.49
CA HIS A 88 -10.60 22.24 12.50
C HIS A 88 -9.34 21.43 12.77
N ALA A 89 -9.12 20.95 13.99
CA ALA A 89 -7.95 20.15 14.36
C ALA A 89 -8.15 18.66 14.04
N LEU A 90 -9.36 18.21 13.72
CA LEU A 90 -9.66 16.80 13.43
C LEU A 90 -8.94 16.28 12.20
N ARG A 91 -8.75 17.14 11.18
CA ARG A 91 -8.03 16.76 9.95
C ARG A 91 -6.57 16.43 10.25
N GLU A 92 -5.83 17.36 10.87
CA GLU A 92 -4.45 17.11 11.33
C GLU A 92 -4.37 15.92 12.29
N PHE A 93 -5.36 15.75 13.17
CA PHE A 93 -5.38 14.63 14.09
C PHE A 93 -5.56 13.28 13.37
N SER A 94 -6.31 13.27 12.26
CA SER A 94 -6.49 12.08 11.41
C SER A 94 -5.28 11.77 10.52
N SER A 95 -4.36 12.71 10.30
CA SER A 95 -3.11 12.49 9.54
C SER A 95 -1.92 12.13 10.42
N PHE A 96 -2.05 12.28 11.74
CA PHE A 96 -1.06 11.81 12.71
C PHE A 96 -0.91 10.28 12.65
N GLY A 97 0.31 9.77 12.79
CA GLY A 97 0.57 8.33 12.74
C GLY A 97 0.24 7.65 11.41
N ARG A 98 0.19 8.38 10.28
CA ARG A 98 -0.09 7.81 8.94
C ARG A 98 0.92 6.74 8.51
N THR A 99 2.11 6.76 9.08
CA THR A 99 3.23 5.84 8.80
C THR A 99 3.23 4.62 9.70
N LEU A 100 2.33 4.55 10.70
CA LEU A 100 2.25 3.40 11.61
C LEU A 100 1.80 2.18 10.84
N ARG A 101 2.52 1.07 10.97
CA ARG A 101 2.14 -0.26 10.47
C ARG A 101 1.02 -0.88 11.32
N GLY A 102 0.47 -2.00 10.86
CA GLY A 102 -0.67 -2.65 11.51
C GLY A 102 -0.37 -3.18 12.93
N ASP A 103 0.89 -3.50 13.21
CA ASP A 103 1.41 -3.95 14.50
C ASP A 103 2.07 -2.84 15.31
N GLU A 104 2.14 -1.61 14.78
CA GLU A 104 2.73 -0.46 15.45
C GLU A 104 1.67 0.40 16.16
N PHE A 105 2.09 1.00 17.26
CA PHE A 105 1.28 1.94 18.01
C PHE A 105 2.13 2.98 18.72
N ILE A 106 1.51 4.09 19.07
CA ILE A 106 2.08 5.12 19.94
C ILE A 106 1.32 5.06 21.25
N GLU A 107 2.05 4.88 22.34
CA GLU A 107 1.47 4.94 23.69
C GLU A 107 1.74 6.33 24.28
N PHE A 108 0.68 6.96 24.78
CA PHE A 108 0.74 8.23 25.52
C PHE A 108 0.59 7.95 27.01
N ASP A 109 1.35 8.67 27.84
CA ASP A 109 1.37 8.55 29.30
C ASP A 109 1.51 7.10 29.81
N SER A 110 2.44 6.35 29.19
CA SER A 110 2.70 4.95 29.49
C SER A 110 2.92 4.69 30.98
N GLY A 111 2.32 3.63 31.51
CA GLY A 111 2.46 3.26 32.93
C GLY A 111 1.63 4.10 33.90
N THR A 112 0.77 4.99 33.41
CA THR A 112 -0.23 5.70 34.21
C THR A 112 -1.63 5.10 34.03
N PRO A 113 -2.59 5.36 34.94
CA PRO A 113 -4.00 4.99 34.73
C PRO A 113 -4.64 5.64 33.50
N ASP A 114 -4.05 6.73 33.00
CA ASP A 114 -4.51 7.51 31.86
C ASP A 114 -3.77 7.16 30.56
N ALA A 115 -3.04 6.03 30.56
CA ALA A 115 -2.34 5.54 29.39
C ALA A 115 -3.30 5.28 28.22
N VAL A 116 -2.87 5.70 27.04
CA VAL A 116 -3.67 5.67 25.81
C VAL A 116 -2.86 5.10 24.67
N ILE A 117 -3.52 4.28 23.84
CA ILE A 117 -2.91 3.70 22.66
C ILE A 117 -3.48 4.38 21.41
N TYR A 118 -2.60 4.92 20.58
CA TYR A 118 -2.90 5.36 19.22
C TYR A 118 -2.38 4.33 18.23
N SER A 119 -3.29 3.72 17.48
CA SER A 119 -2.99 2.70 16.47
C SER A 119 -3.83 2.93 15.21
N GLN A 120 -3.54 2.20 14.13
CA GLN A 120 -4.34 2.29 12.89
C GLN A 120 -5.85 2.08 13.13
N PRO A 121 -6.32 1.11 13.94
CA PRO A 121 -7.75 0.98 14.26
C PRO A 121 -8.36 2.20 14.96
N ILE A 122 -7.62 2.85 15.86
CA ILE A 122 -8.08 4.07 16.54
C ILE A 122 -8.13 5.25 15.56
N ARG A 123 -7.11 5.37 14.70
CA ARG A 123 -7.06 6.36 13.63
C ARG A 123 -8.25 6.24 12.68
N ARG A 124 -8.63 5.02 12.30
CA ARG A 124 -9.82 4.77 11.47
C ARG A 124 -11.11 5.24 12.16
N LYS A 125 -11.29 4.97 13.46
CA LYS A 125 -12.43 5.49 14.24
C LYS A 125 -12.48 7.03 14.26
N ILE A 126 -11.32 7.69 14.36
CA ILE A 126 -11.24 9.16 14.28
C ILE A 126 -11.75 9.64 12.92
N GLN A 127 -11.32 9.01 11.82
CA GLN A 127 -11.73 9.36 10.46
C GLN A 127 -13.24 9.17 10.25
N GLU A 128 -13.79 8.03 10.70
CA GLU A 128 -15.22 7.72 10.67
C GLU A 128 -16.05 8.80 11.39
N GLN A 129 -15.66 9.15 12.62
CA GLN A 129 -16.39 10.12 13.43
C GLN A 129 -16.22 11.56 12.96
N ALA A 130 -15.06 11.88 12.39
CA ALA A 130 -14.81 13.16 11.72
C ALA A 130 -15.54 13.25 10.36
N ARG A 131 -16.19 12.17 9.91
CA ARG A 131 -16.85 12.07 8.59
C ARG A 131 -15.91 12.43 7.44
N LEU A 132 -14.65 12.01 7.55
CA LEU A 132 -13.68 12.19 6.50
C LEU A 132 -13.91 11.10 5.46
N GLU A 133 -14.56 11.44 4.36
CA GLU A 133 -14.81 10.49 3.24
C GLU A 133 -13.52 10.04 2.54
N ARG A 134 -12.44 10.82 2.72
CA ARG A 134 -11.14 10.63 2.10
C ARG A 134 -10.05 10.98 3.09
N PHE A 135 -9.05 10.13 3.19
CA PHE A 135 -7.92 10.35 4.09
C PHE A 135 -6.62 9.87 3.46
N GLU A 136 -5.55 10.53 3.88
CA GLU A 136 -4.21 10.27 3.38
C GLU A 136 -3.55 9.12 4.15
N ILE A 137 -2.93 8.17 3.47
CA ILE A 137 -2.22 7.03 4.04
C ILE A 137 -0.86 6.87 3.37
N GLU A 138 0.09 6.27 4.07
CA GLU A 138 1.29 5.73 3.44
C GLU A 138 1.08 4.23 3.22
N THR A 139 1.18 3.77 1.96
CA THR A 139 0.88 2.38 1.60
C THR A 139 1.62 1.96 0.34
N LEU A 140 1.70 0.65 0.13
CA LEU A 140 2.03 0.07 -1.19
C LEU A 140 0.78 0.06 -2.07
N VAL A 141 0.95 0.45 -3.34
CA VAL A 141 -0.09 0.42 -4.37
C VAL A 141 0.46 -0.38 -5.56
N LEU A 142 -0.24 -1.46 -5.92
CA LEU A 142 0.14 -2.34 -7.04
C LEU A 142 -0.59 -1.96 -8.32
N GLY A 143 0.14 -1.91 -9.44
CA GLY A 143 -0.44 -1.56 -10.72
C GLY A 143 0.59 -1.24 -11.79
N GLN A 144 0.12 -0.64 -12.87
CA GLN A 144 0.90 -0.34 -14.07
C GLN A 144 0.97 1.17 -14.31
N VAL A 145 2.14 1.70 -14.63
CA VAL A 145 2.30 3.09 -15.08
C VAL A 145 1.89 3.18 -16.56
N THR A 146 0.82 3.91 -16.85
CA THR A 146 0.23 3.95 -18.21
C THR A 146 0.40 5.28 -18.94
N GLY A 147 0.85 6.32 -18.23
CA GLY A 147 1.12 7.64 -18.80
C GLY A 147 1.87 8.53 -17.82
N ILE A 148 2.70 9.45 -18.33
CA ILE A 148 3.47 10.39 -17.52
C ILE A 148 3.44 11.77 -18.16
N SER A 149 3.14 12.80 -17.36
CA SER A 149 3.24 14.22 -17.72
C SER A 149 4.25 14.88 -16.77
N ALA A 150 5.52 14.86 -17.17
CA ALA A 150 6.62 15.40 -16.37
C ALA A 150 6.46 16.90 -16.07
N ASP A 151 5.96 17.66 -17.04
CA ASP A 151 5.66 19.10 -16.90
C ASP A 151 4.57 19.41 -15.87
N ARG A 152 3.65 18.46 -15.65
CA ARG A 152 2.53 18.61 -14.71
C ARG A 152 2.79 17.94 -13.35
N GLY A 153 3.89 17.20 -13.21
CA GLY A 153 4.16 16.41 -12.01
C GLY A 153 3.13 15.30 -11.78
N THR A 154 2.60 14.70 -12.85
CA THR A 154 1.51 13.72 -12.77
C THR A 154 1.76 12.48 -13.63
N PHE A 155 1.16 11.36 -13.25
CA PHE A 155 1.15 10.12 -14.00
C PHE A 155 -0.23 9.43 -13.92
N GLU A 156 -0.51 8.54 -14.86
CA GLU A 156 -1.66 7.66 -14.85
C GLU A 156 -1.22 6.28 -14.37
N PHE A 157 -2.00 5.71 -13.43
CA PHE A 157 -1.69 4.43 -12.82
C PHE A 157 -2.91 3.51 -12.88
N ARG A 158 -2.77 2.34 -13.50
CA ARG A 158 -3.83 1.33 -13.50
C ARG A 158 -3.62 0.36 -12.37
N LEU A 159 -4.55 0.32 -11.42
CA LEU A 159 -4.53 -0.62 -10.31
C LEU A 159 -4.68 -2.06 -10.82
N THR A 160 -3.89 -2.99 -10.28
CA THR A 160 -4.05 -4.43 -10.55
C THR A 160 -5.42 -4.92 -10.09
N ARG A 161 -5.87 -4.45 -8.91
CA ARG A 161 -7.20 -4.77 -8.37
C ARG A 161 -8.26 -3.89 -9.04
N GLY A 162 -9.18 -4.52 -9.78
CA GLY A 162 -10.33 -3.88 -10.40
C GLY A 162 -10.05 -3.08 -11.68
N GLU A 163 -8.81 -3.13 -12.20
CA GLU A 163 -8.36 -2.46 -13.43
C GLU A 163 -8.66 -0.95 -13.51
N LYS A 164 -8.92 -0.30 -12.38
CA LYS A 164 -9.27 1.12 -12.29
C LYS A 164 -8.03 1.98 -12.52
N ALA A 165 -8.12 2.91 -13.48
CA ALA A 165 -7.10 3.94 -13.64
C ALA A 165 -7.31 5.07 -12.62
N ILE A 166 -6.24 5.43 -11.92
CA ILE A 166 -6.19 6.53 -10.97
C ILE A 166 -5.11 7.54 -11.38
N LEU A 167 -5.27 8.78 -10.92
CA LEU A 167 -4.25 9.82 -11.09
C LEU A 167 -3.21 9.70 -9.99
N GLY A 168 -1.95 9.82 -10.36
CA GLY A 168 -0.83 9.95 -9.43
C GLY A 168 -0.07 11.26 -9.61
N ARG A 169 0.58 11.70 -8.55
CA ARG A 169 1.48 12.85 -8.50
C ARG A 169 2.84 12.43 -7.96
N PHE A 170 3.87 13.18 -8.33
CA PHE A 170 5.22 13.02 -7.79
C PHE A 170 5.85 14.40 -7.57
N SER A 171 6.63 14.52 -6.50
CA SER A 171 7.32 15.75 -6.13
C SER A 171 8.79 15.80 -6.58
N SER A 172 9.40 14.65 -6.85
CA SER A 172 10.83 14.52 -7.15
C SER A 172 11.10 14.22 -8.63
N ASP A 173 12.13 14.87 -9.19
CA ASP A 173 12.61 14.62 -10.57
C ASP A 173 13.21 13.22 -10.73
N ASP A 174 13.81 12.65 -9.67
CA ASP A 174 14.39 11.30 -9.71
C ASP A 174 13.31 10.24 -9.97
N ILE A 175 12.14 10.41 -9.36
CA ILE A 175 10.97 9.54 -9.57
C ILE A 175 10.50 9.57 -11.03
N VAL A 176 10.70 10.68 -11.76
CA VAL A 176 10.33 10.75 -13.18
C VAL A 176 11.12 9.75 -14.00
N ALA A 177 12.42 9.58 -13.69
CA ALA A 177 13.26 8.61 -14.38
C ALA A 177 12.78 7.18 -14.09
N ASP A 178 12.46 6.87 -12.83
CA ASP A 178 12.01 5.55 -12.42
C ASP A 178 10.63 5.21 -13.00
N LEU A 179 9.66 6.15 -12.93
CA LEU A 179 8.36 5.97 -13.57
C LEU A 179 8.49 5.73 -15.08
N ARG A 180 9.42 6.42 -15.76
CA ARG A 180 9.67 6.24 -17.20
C ARG A 180 10.26 4.87 -17.53
N GLN A 181 11.07 4.28 -16.65
CA GLN A 181 11.61 2.94 -16.85
C GLN A 181 10.52 1.87 -16.86
N HIS A 182 9.41 2.13 -16.16
CA HIS A 182 8.29 1.21 -16.05
C HIS A 182 7.07 1.65 -16.88
N LEU A 183 7.20 2.72 -17.67
CA LEU A 183 6.16 3.17 -18.58
C LEU A 183 6.21 2.33 -19.86
N ASP A 184 5.08 1.72 -20.20
CA ASP A 184 4.88 1.15 -21.52
C ASP A 184 3.45 1.45 -22.02
N ARG A 185 3.13 1.03 -23.24
CA ARG A 185 1.81 1.04 -23.82
C ARG A 185 0.88 0.20 -22.96
N SER A 186 0.28 0.86 -21.98
CA SER A 186 -0.89 0.52 -21.17
C SER A 186 -1.07 -0.97 -20.78
N THR A 187 -1.25 -1.90 -21.71
CA THR A 187 -1.46 -3.33 -21.42
C THR A 187 -0.17 -4.16 -21.25
N MET A 188 1.01 -3.64 -21.59
CA MET A 188 2.31 -4.33 -21.42
C MET A 188 3.21 -3.68 -20.38
N ALA A 189 2.77 -2.58 -19.77
CA ALA A 189 3.57 -1.95 -18.72
C ALA A 189 3.77 -2.95 -17.58
N PRO A 190 5.00 -3.13 -17.07
CA PRO A 190 5.25 -4.07 -15.99
C PRO A 190 4.41 -3.69 -14.77
N THR A 191 3.90 -4.69 -14.05
CA THR A 191 3.30 -4.44 -12.75
C THR A 191 4.40 -4.01 -11.76
N VAL A 192 4.19 -2.85 -11.15
CA VAL A 192 5.08 -2.25 -10.15
C VAL A 192 4.37 -2.10 -8.82
N ALA A 193 5.14 -2.15 -7.75
CA ALA A 193 4.75 -1.72 -6.43
C ALA A 193 5.22 -0.27 -6.24
N ILE A 194 4.28 0.64 -6.00
CA ILE A 194 4.58 2.02 -5.63
C ILE A 194 4.40 2.16 -4.13
N SER A 195 5.47 2.48 -3.41
CA SER A 195 5.36 3.02 -2.05
C SER A 195 4.95 4.48 -2.17
N ALA A 196 3.76 4.81 -1.65
CA ALA A 196 3.11 6.08 -1.92
C ALA A 196 2.43 6.69 -0.70
N VAL A 197 2.35 8.02 -0.72
CA VAL A 197 1.33 8.76 0.01
C VAL A 197 0.09 8.79 -0.87
N ALA A 198 -0.97 8.09 -0.46
CA ALA A 198 -2.19 7.90 -1.24
C ALA A 198 -3.42 8.44 -0.50
N ILE A 199 -4.45 8.81 -1.25
CA ILE A 199 -5.78 9.07 -0.70
C ILE A 199 -6.61 7.79 -0.79
N GLN A 200 -7.10 7.34 0.35
CA GLN A 200 -8.00 6.20 0.47
C GLN A 200 -9.41 6.65 0.85
N SER A 201 -10.42 5.93 0.36
CA SER A 201 -11.81 6.08 0.79
C SER A 201 -12.08 5.32 2.09
N MET A 202 -13.25 5.54 2.68
CA MET A 202 -13.75 4.74 3.81
C MET A 202 -13.92 3.25 3.48
N ASP A 203 -14.09 2.90 2.21
CA ASP A 203 -14.24 1.52 1.73
C ASP A 203 -12.89 0.89 1.36
N GLU A 204 -11.80 1.47 1.85
CA GLU A 204 -10.41 1.05 1.61
C GLU A 204 -9.94 1.13 0.14
N GLU A 205 -10.71 1.80 -0.73
CA GLU A 205 -10.31 2.02 -2.12
C GLU A 205 -9.28 3.14 -2.23
N ILE A 206 -8.20 2.89 -2.99
CA ILE A 206 -7.25 3.94 -3.38
C ILE A 206 -7.90 4.82 -4.46
N ILE A 207 -7.96 6.12 -4.19
CA ILE A 207 -8.58 7.14 -5.06
C ILE A 207 -7.53 7.82 -5.94
N GLU A 208 -6.42 8.24 -5.35
CA GLU A 208 -5.30 8.89 -6.03
C GLU A 208 -3.99 8.68 -5.27
N ILE A 209 -2.86 8.79 -5.97
CA ILE A 209 -1.52 8.86 -5.38
C ILE A 209 -1.12 10.34 -5.30
N GLN A 210 -0.84 10.85 -4.10
CA GLN A 210 -0.43 12.24 -3.89
C GLN A 210 1.08 12.44 -4.02
N ASP A 211 1.86 11.44 -3.63
CA ASP A 211 3.30 11.44 -3.84
C ASP A 211 3.83 10.01 -3.93
N VAL A 212 4.93 9.86 -4.65
CA VAL A 212 5.65 8.58 -4.82
C VAL A 212 6.92 8.64 -3.99
N LEU A 213 7.08 7.67 -3.09
CA LEU A 213 8.25 7.51 -2.24
C LEU A 213 9.29 6.60 -2.90
N SER A 214 8.83 5.49 -3.50
CA SER A 214 9.63 4.58 -4.30
C SER A 214 8.76 3.77 -5.26
N ILE A 215 9.39 3.19 -6.28
CA ILE A 215 8.77 2.31 -7.27
C ILE A 215 9.69 1.13 -7.54
N GLU A 216 9.14 -0.08 -7.53
CA GLU A 216 9.89 -1.33 -7.74
C GLU A 216 9.06 -2.30 -8.60
N PRO A 217 9.67 -3.08 -9.50
CA PRO A 217 8.96 -4.14 -10.22
C PRO A 217 8.51 -5.23 -9.25
N VAL A 218 7.29 -5.75 -9.42
CA VAL A 218 6.79 -6.83 -8.56
C VAL A 218 7.30 -8.19 -9.02
N LEU A 219 7.35 -8.40 -10.34
CA LEU A 219 7.89 -9.62 -10.89
C LEU A 219 9.42 -9.59 -10.93
N PRO A 220 10.08 -10.74 -10.68
CA PRO A 220 11.48 -10.92 -11.02
C PRO A 220 11.77 -10.56 -12.48
N THR A 221 12.91 -9.91 -12.72
CA THR A 221 13.30 -9.42 -14.06
C THR A 221 13.28 -10.53 -15.12
N ASP A 222 13.70 -11.75 -14.76
CA ASP A 222 13.70 -12.91 -15.66
C ASP A 222 12.29 -13.28 -16.14
N TRP A 223 11.27 -13.14 -15.30
CA TRP A 223 9.88 -13.37 -15.72
C TRP A 223 9.33 -12.22 -16.56
N SER A 224 9.61 -10.97 -16.16
CA SER A 224 9.20 -9.80 -16.96
C SER A 224 9.80 -9.81 -18.36
N ASP A 225 11.09 -10.12 -18.48
CA ASP A 225 11.78 -10.25 -19.75
C ASP A 225 11.17 -11.41 -20.56
N ARG A 226 10.93 -12.55 -19.92
CA ARG A 226 10.33 -13.71 -20.58
C ARG A 226 8.93 -13.44 -21.11
N LEU A 227 8.05 -12.78 -20.35
CA LEU A 227 6.72 -12.40 -20.83
C LEU A 227 6.80 -11.40 -22.00
N SER A 228 7.80 -10.53 -21.99
CA SER A 228 8.06 -9.59 -23.09
C SER A 228 8.51 -10.34 -24.35
N GLU A 229 9.42 -11.31 -24.22
CA GLU A 229 9.83 -12.18 -25.34
C GLU A 229 8.64 -12.92 -25.95
N LEU A 230 7.74 -13.47 -25.12
CA LEU A 230 6.54 -14.15 -25.60
C LEU A 230 5.59 -13.21 -26.35
N HIS A 231 5.51 -11.94 -25.94
CA HIS A 231 4.69 -10.94 -26.64
C HIS A 231 5.21 -10.65 -28.06
N ASP A 232 6.52 -10.58 -28.21
CA ASP A 232 7.21 -10.22 -29.45
C ASP A 232 7.23 -11.36 -30.48
N LEU A 233 6.79 -12.58 -30.11
CA LEU A 233 6.63 -13.68 -31.05
C LEU A 233 5.59 -13.34 -32.12
N GLU A 234 6.05 -13.28 -33.38
CA GLU A 234 5.19 -13.09 -34.53
C GLU A 234 4.37 -14.36 -34.84
N SER A 235 3.26 -14.19 -35.57
CA SER A 235 2.55 -15.35 -36.10
C SER A 235 3.44 -16.13 -37.08
N GLY A 236 3.50 -17.44 -36.91
CA GLY A 236 4.38 -18.35 -37.64
C GLY A 236 5.74 -18.61 -36.97
N TRP A 237 5.95 -18.18 -35.72
CA TRP A 237 7.24 -18.31 -35.01
C TRP A 237 7.75 -19.75 -34.89
N LEU A 238 6.87 -20.75 -34.93
CA LEU A 238 7.20 -22.17 -34.95
C LEU A 238 6.96 -22.71 -36.37
N ASP A 239 7.97 -22.73 -37.22
CA ASP A 239 7.92 -23.29 -38.59
C ASP A 239 6.68 -22.90 -39.42
N GLY A 240 6.15 -21.68 -39.19
CA GLY A 240 4.96 -21.17 -39.87
C GLY A 240 3.60 -21.51 -39.22
N VAL A 241 3.55 -22.25 -38.11
CA VAL A 241 2.29 -22.64 -37.43
C VAL A 241 2.01 -21.90 -36.12
N GLY A 242 3.04 -21.51 -35.36
CA GLY A 242 2.87 -20.93 -34.02
C GLY A 242 2.09 -19.61 -34.01
N ARG A 243 1.03 -19.50 -33.20
CA ARG A 243 0.27 -18.25 -33.06
C ARG A 243 0.97 -17.30 -32.09
N GLN A 244 0.80 -16.01 -32.33
CA GLN A 244 1.26 -14.97 -31.40
C GLN A 244 0.51 -15.07 -30.07
N VAL A 245 1.24 -14.94 -28.96
CA VAL A 245 0.65 -14.88 -27.62
C VAL A 245 -0.04 -13.53 -27.43
N SER A 246 -1.33 -13.57 -27.15
CA SER A 246 -2.11 -12.34 -26.98
C SER A 246 -1.79 -11.65 -25.65
N ARG A 247 -1.89 -10.31 -25.62
CA ARG A 247 -1.75 -9.52 -24.37
C ARG A 247 -2.74 -9.91 -23.28
N LYS A 248 -3.90 -10.45 -23.66
CA LYS A 248 -4.88 -10.95 -22.71
C LYS A 248 -4.28 -12.12 -21.92
N VAL A 249 -3.76 -13.12 -22.62
CA VAL A 249 -3.14 -14.32 -22.01
C VAL A 249 -1.95 -13.93 -21.14
N LEU A 250 -1.08 -13.03 -21.59
CA LEU A 250 0.08 -12.60 -20.79
C LEU A 250 -0.33 -11.96 -19.45
N ARG A 251 -1.44 -11.20 -19.41
CA ARG A 251 -1.97 -10.64 -18.14
C ARG A 251 -2.58 -11.71 -17.24
N GLU A 252 -3.22 -12.71 -17.82
CA GLU A 252 -3.73 -13.87 -17.08
C GLU A 252 -2.56 -14.66 -16.45
N VAL A 253 -1.45 -14.83 -17.19
CA VAL A 253 -0.21 -15.46 -16.69
C VAL A 253 0.47 -14.60 -15.61
N GLU A 254 0.61 -13.29 -15.84
CA GLU A 254 1.19 -12.36 -14.85
C GLU A 254 0.43 -12.43 -13.52
N SER A 255 -0.91 -12.51 -13.57
CA SER A 255 -1.74 -12.66 -12.36
C SER A 255 -1.42 -13.94 -11.58
N LEU A 256 -1.19 -15.05 -12.28
CA LEU A 256 -0.77 -16.32 -11.67
C LEU A 256 0.65 -16.22 -11.06
N LEU A 257 1.59 -15.61 -11.79
CA LEU A 257 2.96 -15.44 -11.30
C LEU A 257 3.04 -14.57 -10.04
N LEU A 258 2.19 -13.54 -9.94
CA LEU A 258 2.06 -12.72 -8.73
C LEU A 258 1.55 -13.55 -7.54
N GLU A 259 0.50 -14.36 -7.74
CA GLU A 259 -0.01 -15.26 -6.70
C GLU A 259 1.06 -16.27 -6.25
N PHE A 260 1.87 -16.78 -7.18
CA PHE A 260 2.98 -17.70 -6.88
C PHE A 260 4.08 -17.05 -6.04
N ILE A 261 4.36 -15.75 -6.25
CA ILE A 261 5.30 -15.01 -5.39
C ILE A 261 4.74 -14.89 -3.97
N ASP A 262 3.48 -14.46 -3.85
CA ASP A 262 2.82 -14.25 -2.56
C ASP A 262 2.72 -15.55 -1.74
N THR A 263 2.53 -16.68 -2.41
CA THR A 263 2.43 -18.02 -1.81
C THR A 263 3.75 -18.80 -1.77
N GLN A 264 4.86 -18.17 -2.20
CA GLN A 264 6.20 -18.75 -2.20
C GLN A 264 6.35 -20.05 -3.01
N VAL A 265 5.58 -20.19 -4.09
CA VAL A 265 5.73 -21.29 -5.05
C VAL A 265 7.08 -21.19 -5.75
N GLN A 266 7.71 -22.34 -6.01
CA GLN A 266 8.97 -22.38 -6.75
C GLN A 266 8.80 -21.79 -8.15
N ARG A 267 9.90 -21.33 -8.76
CA ARG A 267 9.80 -20.65 -10.06
C ARG A 267 9.49 -21.65 -11.20
N PRO A 268 8.50 -21.37 -12.06
CA PRO A 268 8.28 -22.17 -13.26
C PRO A 268 9.23 -21.77 -14.39
N TYR A 269 9.42 -22.70 -15.32
CA TYR A 269 9.79 -22.37 -16.70
C TYR A 269 8.55 -21.87 -17.45
N ILE A 270 8.73 -20.91 -18.37
CA ILE A 270 7.63 -20.24 -19.06
C ILE A 270 7.82 -20.39 -20.58
N TYR A 271 6.87 -21.01 -21.26
CA TYR A 271 6.92 -21.30 -22.69
C TYR A 271 5.65 -20.86 -23.42
N PRO A 272 5.73 -20.45 -24.70
CA PRO A 272 4.55 -20.24 -25.52
C PRO A 272 3.96 -21.60 -25.93
N THR A 273 2.65 -21.65 -26.18
CA THR A 273 2.03 -22.79 -26.87
C THR A 273 1.76 -22.46 -28.34
N GLU A 274 1.64 -23.49 -29.18
CA GLU A 274 1.39 -23.34 -30.62
C GLU A 274 0.10 -22.56 -30.91
N ASP A 275 -0.91 -22.71 -30.04
CA ASP A 275 -2.22 -22.06 -30.18
C ASP A 275 -2.27 -20.62 -29.63
N GLY A 276 -1.15 -20.07 -29.16
CA GLY A 276 -1.05 -18.70 -28.65
C GLY A 276 -1.37 -18.57 -27.15
N GLY A 277 -1.35 -19.69 -26.42
CA GLY A 277 -1.39 -19.76 -24.97
C GLY A 277 0.02 -19.69 -24.36
N VAL A 278 0.10 -19.93 -23.05
CA VAL A 278 1.37 -19.98 -22.30
C VAL A 278 1.36 -21.19 -21.37
N GLN A 279 2.47 -21.92 -21.35
CA GLN A 279 2.71 -23.08 -20.50
C GLN A 279 3.72 -22.72 -19.41
N LEU A 280 3.40 -23.10 -18.17
CA LEU A 280 4.25 -23.00 -16.98
C LEU A 280 4.63 -24.41 -16.53
N GLU A 281 5.92 -24.67 -16.33
CA GLU A 281 6.41 -26.01 -15.98
C GLU A 281 7.28 -26.00 -14.72
N TRP A 282 7.05 -26.99 -13.87
CA TRP A 282 7.91 -27.35 -12.74
C TRP A 282 8.41 -28.79 -12.91
N PRO A 283 9.52 -28.98 -13.64
CA PRO A 283 10.07 -30.31 -13.86
C PRO A 283 10.89 -30.76 -12.66
N TYR A 284 10.61 -31.98 -12.18
CA TYR A 284 11.40 -32.66 -11.16
C TYR A 284 11.89 -34.03 -11.67
N PRO A 285 12.86 -34.67 -11.00
CA PRO A 285 13.28 -36.03 -11.36
C PRO A 285 12.15 -37.06 -11.21
N ALA A 286 11.31 -36.93 -10.17
CA ALA A 286 10.25 -37.89 -9.86
C ALA A 286 8.95 -37.66 -10.65
N GLY A 287 8.74 -36.45 -11.18
CA GLY A 287 7.50 -36.08 -11.86
C GLY A 287 7.55 -34.66 -12.40
N GLU A 288 6.41 -34.15 -12.83
CA GLU A 288 6.28 -32.81 -13.39
C GLU A 288 4.91 -32.23 -13.06
N VAL A 289 4.88 -30.91 -12.88
CA VAL A 289 3.65 -30.14 -12.81
C VAL A 289 3.64 -29.15 -13.95
N THR A 290 2.52 -29.03 -14.64
CA THR A 290 2.34 -28.16 -15.80
C THR A 290 1.03 -27.39 -15.68
N LEU A 291 1.05 -26.10 -15.98
CA LEU A 291 -0.15 -25.30 -16.19
C LEU A 291 -0.14 -24.74 -17.61
N THR A 292 -1.26 -24.86 -18.31
CA THR A 292 -1.45 -24.29 -19.65
C THR A 292 -2.57 -23.27 -19.61
N VAL A 293 -2.22 -21.99 -19.78
CA VAL A 293 -3.17 -20.88 -19.89
C VAL A 293 -3.59 -20.75 -21.36
N ALA A 294 -4.84 -21.12 -21.65
CA ALA A 294 -5.41 -21.09 -22.99
C ALA A 294 -5.96 -19.71 -23.37
N THR A 295 -6.15 -19.46 -24.66
CA THR A 295 -6.63 -18.17 -25.18
C THR A 295 -8.06 -17.83 -24.78
N ASP A 296 -8.86 -18.83 -24.40
CA ASP A 296 -10.24 -18.68 -23.92
C ASP A 296 -10.34 -18.37 -22.41
N GLY A 297 -9.20 -18.25 -21.72
CA GLY A 297 -9.12 -17.96 -20.28
C GLY A 297 -9.30 -19.19 -19.39
N LYS A 298 -9.27 -20.40 -19.95
CA LYS A 298 -9.13 -21.63 -19.16
C LYS A 298 -7.66 -21.88 -18.82
N VAL A 299 -7.46 -22.54 -17.69
CA VAL A 299 -6.16 -23.06 -17.26
C VAL A 299 -6.30 -24.56 -17.11
N GLU A 300 -5.54 -25.30 -17.90
CA GLU A 300 -5.44 -26.75 -17.79
C GLU A 300 -4.22 -27.07 -16.92
N ALA A 301 -4.43 -27.83 -15.86
CA ALA A 301 -3.42 -28.16 -14.87
C ALA A 301 -3.18 -29.67 -14.88
N TYR A 302 -1.93 -30.07 -14.98
CA TYR A 302 -1.51 -31.46 -15.03
C TYR A 302 -0.38 -31.69 -14.03
N ALA A 303 -0.42 -32.82 -13.34
CA ALA A 303 0.66 -33.30 -12.49
C ALA A 303 0.81 -34.80 -12.71
N PHE A 304 2.01 -35.27 -13.07
CA PHE A 304 2.24 -36.70 -13.32
C PHE A 304 3.60 -37.19 -12.81
N SER A 305 3.64 -38.47 -12.45
CA SER A 305 4.86 -39.18 -12.03
C SER A 305 5.63 -39.71 -13.24
N LYS A 306 6.97 -39.60 -13.22
CA LYS A 306 7.84 -40.15 -14.27
C LYS A 306 8.14 -41.64 -14.10
N SER A 307 7.79 -42.21 -12.95
CA SER A 307 8.04 -43.62 -12.61
C SER A 307 6.79 -44.47 -12.47
N ASP A 308 5.63 -43.85 -12.39
CA ASP A 308 4.34 -44.51 -12.22
C ASP A 308 3.29 -43.82 -13.11
N ASP A 309 3.00 -44.43 -14.25
CA ASP A 309 2.06 -43.86 -15.24
C ASP A 309 0.62 -43.80 -14.70
N ASP A 310 0.28 -44.52 -13.62
CA ASP A 310 -1.05 -44.48 -12.99
C ASP A 310 -1.18 -43.30 -12.00
N GLU A 311 -0.10 -42.58 -11.68
CA GLU A 311 -0.10 -41.44 -10.76
C GLU A 311 -0.11 -40.11 -11.54
N GLU A 312 -1.29 -39.78 -12.07
CA GLU A 312 -1.61 -38.50 -12.73
C GLU A 312 -2.82 -37.81 -12.06
N ASP A 313 -2.80 -36.47 -12.05
CA ASP A 313 -3.90 -35.59 -11.60
C ASP A 313 -4.05 -34.49 -12.65
N ASP A 314 -5.24 -34.38 -13.24
CA ASP A 314 -5.58 -33.34 -14.19
C ASP A 314 -6.81 -32.54 -13.74
N ARG A 315 -6.75 -31.22 -13.92
CA ARG A 315 -7.85 -30.32 -13.56
C ARG A 315 -7.95 -29.14 -14.52
N ALA A 316 -9.17 -28.71 -14.78
CA ALA A 316 -9.44 -27.48 -15.52
C ALA A 316 -9.97 -26.40 -14.58
N PHE A 317 -9.43 -25.20 -14.73
CA PHE A 317 -9.81 -24.00 -13.98
C PHE A 317 -10.12 -22.85 -14.95
N HIS A 318 -10.74 -21.80 -14.42
CA HIS A 318 -10.64 -20.48 -15.02
C HIS A 318 -9.46 -19.71 -14.42
N TRP A 319 -8.79 -18.87 -15.21
CA TRP A 319 -7.58 -18.15 -14.78
C TRP A 319 -7.75 -17.32 -13.50
N HIS A 320 -8.97 -16.86 -13.21
CA HIS A 320 -9.26 -16.05 -12.02
C HIS A 320 -9.41 -16.89 -10.74
N GLN A 321 -9.34 -18.22 -10.82
CA GLN A 321 -9.33 -19.15 -9.67
C GLN A 321 -7.90 -19.31 -9.12
N LEU A 322 -7.26 -18.18 -8.81
CA LEU A 322 -5.83 -18.11 -8.50
C LEU A 322 -5.45 -19.01 -7.32
N SER A 323 -6.25 -18.99 -6.25
CA SER A 323 -5.98 -19.78 -5.04
C SER A 323 -6.11 -21.28 -5.30
N GLU A 324 -7.14 -21.73 -6.01
CA GLU A 324 -7.33 -23.16 -6.31
C GLU A 324 -6.25 -23.70 -7.27
N ILE A 325 -5.84 -22.90 -8.26
CA ILE A 325 -4.72 -23.23 -9.16
C ILE A 325 -3.43 -23.36 -8.35
N THR A 326 -3.18 -22.42 -7.44
CA THR A 326 -1.98 -22.42 -6.59
C THR A 326 -1.94 -23.61 -5.65
N GLU A 327 -3.08 -23.98 -5.04
CA GLU A 327 -3.18 -25.18 -4.21
C GLU A 327 -2.85 -26.46 -5.00
N PHE A 328 -3.33 -26.56 -6.25
CA PHE A 328 -2.98 -27.69 -7.13
C PHE A 328 -1.47 -27.76 -7.38
N VAL A 329 -0.86 -26.63 -7.74
CA VAL A 329 0.59 -26.55 -8.02
C VAL A 329 1.40 -26.92 -6.79
N ILE A 330 1.11 -26.35 -5.62
CA ILE A 330 1.80 -26.67 -4.36
C ILE A 330 1.68 -28.16 -4.05
N GLY A 331 0.48 -28.72 -4.20
CA GLY A 331 0.22 -30.14 -4.00
C GLY A 331 1.06 -31.04 -4.90
N GLY A 332 1.11 -30.73 -6.21
CA GLY A 332 1.92 -31.48 -7.18
C GLY A 332 3.42 -31.35 -6.93
N ILE A 333 3.91 -30.13 -6.67
CA ILE A 333 5.32 -29.86 -6.35
C ILE A 333 5.74 -30.66 -5.11
N ALA A 334 4.93 -30.65 -4.05
CA ALA A 334 5.23 -31.39 -2.83
C ALA A 334 5.35 -32.91 -3.03
N ARG A 335 4.69 -33.47 -4.05
CA ARG A 335 4.81 -34.90 -4.41
C ARG A 335 6.14 -35.21 -5.10
N TYR A 336 6.69 -34.29 -5.90
CA TYR A 336 7.80 -34.59 -6.81
C TYR A 336 9.15 -33.92 -6.47
N VAL A 337 9.19 -32.98 -5.52
CA VAL A 337 10.43 -32.29 -5.07
C VAL A 337 11.43 -33.21 -4.34
N GLY A 338 11.05 -34.44 -4.02
CA GLY A 338 11.83 -35.42 -3.23
C GLY A 338 13.23 -35.72 -3.71
#